data_AF-A0A7Z9SET3-F1
#
_entry.id   AF-A0A7Z9SET3-F1
#
_cell.length_a   1.000
_cell.length_b   1.000
_cell.length_c   1.000
_cell.angle_alpha   90.00
_cell.angle_beta   90.00
_cell.angle_gamma   90.00
#
_symmetry.space_group_name_H-M   'P 1'
#
loop_
_entity.id
_entity.type
_entity.pdbx_description
1 polymer ?
#
loop_
_entity_poly.entity_id
_entity_poly.type
_entity_poly.pdbx_seq_one_letter_code
_entity_poly.pdbx_strand_id
1 'polypeptide(L)'
;MTNTVDIRNMGDGKWKMETVSGVEPWESKDPDTNRIWWRDGGVHQNITHAVNPDPISGAHCWLQKVSISKPNPDEKYGDVFVDTNKSFEHFKKWNGYAKERETHPDGLRRPLWMGRPLTPQKKNFYVE
;
A
#
# COMPACT_ATOMS: atom_id res chain seq x y z
N MET A 1 15.63 -19.69 -9.10
CA MET A 1 15.35 -19.22 -7.74
C MET A 1 14.32 -18.08 -7.76
N THR A 2 13.68 -17.82 -6.63
CA THR A 2 12.76 -16.68 -6.46
C THR A 2 13.53 -15.39 -6.18
N ASN A 3 12.90 -14.24 -6.46
CA ASN A 3 13.44 -12.94 -6.05
C ASN A 3 13.66 -12.92 -4.54
N THR A 4 14.86 -12.55 -4.10
CA THR A 4 15.22 -12.48 -2.68
C THR A 4 15.54 -11.04 -2.33
N VAL A 5 14.91 -10.56 -1.26
CA VAL A 5 15.09 -9.20 -0.75
C VAL A 5 15.58 -9.24 0.70
N ASP A 6 16.41 -8.28 1.06
CA ASP A 6 16.77 -7.98 2.44
C ASP A 6 15.87 -6.86 2.96
N ILE A 7 15.26 -7.05 4.14
CA ILE A 7 14.35 -6.07 4.76
C ILE A 7 14.95 -5.66 6.11
N ARG A 8 15.30 -4.38 6.22
CA ARG A 8 15.99 -3.82 7.37
C ARG A 8 15.14 -2.77 8.06
N ASN A 9 14.95 -2.95 9.36
CA ASN A 9 14.44 -1.89 10.24
C ASN A 9 15.59 -0.94 10.57
N MET A 10 15.48 0.31 10.11
CA MET A 10 16.51 1.34 10.31
C MET A 10 16.27 2.17 11.59
N GLY A 11 15.25 1.81 12.39
CA GLY A 11 14.81 2.56 13.55
C GLY A 11 13.88 3.72 13.20
N ASP A 12 13.21 4.28 14.21
CA ASP A 12 12.37 5.49 14.06
C ASP A 12 11.34 5.39 12.91
N GLY A 13 10.70 4.22 12.80
CA GLY A 13 9.68 3.96 11.78
C GLY A 13 10.19 3.85 10.34
N LYS A 14 11.51 3.88 10.12
CA LYS A 14 12.14 3.79 8.79
C LYS A 14 12.51 2.35 8.46
N TRP A 15 12.20 1.95 7.23
CA TRP A 15 12.47 0.62 6.70
C TRP A 15 13.11 0.72 5.33
N LYS A 16 14.10 -0.15 5.08
CA LYS A 16 14.69 -0.31 3.74
C LYS A 16 14.53 -1.74 3.29
N MET A 17 14.14 -1.92 2.03
CA MET A 17 14.14 -3.19 1.33
C MET A 17 15.08 -3.06 0.14
N GLU A 18 15.99 -4.03 -0.02
CA GLU A 18 16.93 -4.08 -1.13
C GLU A 18 16.90 -5.44 -1.80
N THR A 19 17.08 -5.47 -3.11
CA THR A 19 17.16 -6.72 -3.86
C THR A 19 18.54 -7.37 -3.65
N VAL A 20 18.55 -8.61 -3.17
CA VAL A 20 19.77 -9.40 -2.94
C VAL A 20 20.08 -10.28 -4.14
N SER A 21 19.05 -10.95 -4.68
CA SER A 21 19.18 -11.76 -5.90
C SER A 21 17.87 -11.76 -6.68
N GLY A 22 17.98 -11.68 -8.00
CA GLY A 22 16.85 -11.64 -8.91
C GLY A 22 16.26 -13.02 -9.20
N VAL A 23 15.25 -13.04 -10.07
CA VAL A 23 14.64 -14.29 -10.54
C VAL A 23 15.56 -14.95 -11.57
N GLU A 24 15.69 -16.27 -11.46
CA GLU A 24 16.42 -17.11 -12.42
C GLU A 24 15.78 -18.49 -12.52
N PRO A 25 15.96 -19.22 -13.63
CA PRO A 25 15.50 -20.61 -13.72
C PRO A 25 16.24 -21.53 -12.74
N TRP A 26 15.57 -22.59 -12.31
CA TRP A 26 16.17 -23.61 -11.44
C TRP A 26 15.54 -24.98 -11.69
N GLU A 27 16.32 -26.03 -11.44
CA GLU A 27 15.81 -27.40 -11.51
C GLU A 27 14.97 -27.72 -10.27
N SER A 28 13.79 -28.28 -10.50
CA SER A 28 12.90 -28.75 -9.45
C SER A 28 12.05 -29.92 -9.96
N LYS A 29 11.16 -30.45 -9.11
CA LYS A 29 10.17 -31.47 -9.53
C LYS A 29 9.13 -30.91 -10.50
N ASP A 30 8.90 -29.59 -10.47
CA ASP A 30 8.06 -28.90 -11.43
C ASP A 30 8.93 -28.52 -12.64
N PRO A 31 8.66 -29.08 -13.84
CA PRO A 31 9.45 -28.81 -15.03
C PRO A 31 9.33 -27.35 -15.50
N ASP A 32 8.36 -26.57 -15.02
CA ASP A 32 8.22 -25.17 -15.44
C ASP A 32 9.22 -24.24 -14.77
N THR A 33 9.81 -24.62 -13.62
CA THR A 33 10.79 -23.76 -12.92
C THR A 33 12.09 -23.57 -13.69
N ASN A 34 12.44 -24.50 -14.59
CA ASN A 34 13.62 -24.37 -15.45
C ASN A 34 13.36 -23.50 -16.70
N ARG A 35 12.10 -23.14 -16.97
CA ARG A 35 11.68 -22.36 -18.15
C ARG A 35 11.59 -20.86 -17.89
N ILE A 36 11.84 -20.44 -16.66
CA ILE A 36 11.78 -19.02 -16.27
C ILE A 36 12.88 -18.26 -17.02
N TRP A 37 12.47 -17.31 -17.87
CA TRP A 37 13.37 -16.55 -18.74
C TRP A 37 13.40 -15.05 -18.41
N TRP A 38 12.46 -14.56 -17.60
CA TRP A 38 12.48 -13.18 -17.10
C TRP A 38 13.44 -13.05 -15.92
N ARG A 39 14.08 -11.88 -15.83
CA ARG A 39 15.07 -11.57 -14.77
C ARG A 39 14.51 -10.63 -13.70
N ASP A 40 13.36 -10.04 -13.97
CA ASP A 40 12.72 -9.08 -13.09
C ASP A 40 11.61 -9.77 -12.28
N GLY A 41 11.75 -9.77 -10.96
CA GLY A 41 10.76 -10.29 -10.02
C GLY A 41 9.68 -9.27 -9.63
N GLY A 42 9.76 -8.06 -10.17
CA GLY A 42 8.94 -6.93 -9.78
C GLY A 42 9.46 -6.19 -8.54
N VAL A 43 8.89 -5.01 -8.32
CA VAL A 43 9.16 -4.15 -7.16
C VAL A 43 7.89 -4.01 -6.34
N HIS A 44 8.02 -4.07 -5.01
CA HIS A 44 6.90 -3.87 -4.09
C HIS A 44 6.48 -2.39 -4.05
N GLN A 45 5.70 -1.93 -5.03
CA GLN A 45 5.22 -0.55 -5.07
C GLN A 45 4.22 -0.23 -3.94
N ASN A 46 3.37 -1.19 -3.57
CA ASN A 46 2.25 -0.91 -2.64
C ASN A 46 2.70 -0.43 -1.26
N ILE A 47 3.90 -0.82 -0.81
CA ILE A 47 4.41 -0.44 0.51
C ILE A 47 4.89 1.02 0.59
N THR A 48 5.04 1.69 -0.56
CA THR A 48 5.40 3.12 -0.62
C THR A 48 4.19 4.04 -0.68
N HIS A 49 2.99 3.50 -0.90
CA HIS A 49 1.77 4.29 -1.01
C HIS A 49 1.34 4.83 0.36
N ALA A 50 0.97 6.12 0.38
CA ALA A 50 0.39 6.73 1.57
C ALA A 50 -1.03 6.21 1.80
N VAL A 51 -1.43 6.05 3.07
CA VAL A 51 -2.72 5.47 3.43
C VAL A 51 -3.85 6.49 3.28
N ASN A 52 -4.66 6.33 2.23
CA ASN A 52 -5.76 7.23 1.87
C ASN A 52 -7.10 6.46 1.85
N PRO A 53 -7.79 6.26 2.99
CA PRO A 53 -9.09 5.59 3.00
C PRO A 53 -10.19 6.49 2.43
N ASP A 54 -10.99 5.97 1.52
CA ASP A 54 -12.23 6.63 1.06
C ASP A 54 -13.17 6.89 2.25
N PRO A 55 -13.69 8.12 2.45
CA PRO A 55 -14.50 8.47 3.62
C PRO A 55 -15.76 7.61 3.79
N ILE A 56 -16.34 7.15 2.68
CA ILE A 56 -17.62 6.44 2.66
C ILE A 56 -17.39 4.94 2.87
N SER A 57 -16.54 4.33 2.05
CA SER A 57 -16.31 2.89 2.00
C SER A 57 -15.21 2.42 2.94
N GLY A 58 -14.20 3.26 3.19
CA GLY A 58 -12.94 2.90 3.84
C GLY A 58 -11.96 2.15 2.93
N ALA A 59 -12.28 1.98 1.64
CA ALA A 59 -11.37 1.36 0.67
C ALA A 59 -10.14 2.25 0.42
N HIS A 60 -9.00 1.65 0.10
CA HIS A 60 -7.80 2.42 -0.21
C HIS A 60 -7.92 3.14 -1.56
N CYS A 61 -7.70 4.45 -1.56
CA CYS A 61 -7.62 5.26 -2.76
C CYS A 61 -6.24 5.09 -3.42
N TRP A 62 -6.22 4.40 -4.57
CA TRP A 62 -4.98 4.03 -5.27
C TRP A 62 -4.34 5.16 -6.09
N LEU A 63 -5.03 6.27 -6.32
CA LEU A 63 -4.43 7.40 -7.02
C LEU A 63 -3.42 8.09 -6.09
N GLN A 64 -2.14 7.96 -6.42
CA GLN A 64 -1.03 8.51 -5.64
C GLN A 64 -0.35 9.63 -6.43
N LYS A 65 -0.06 10.75 -5.76
CA LYS A 65 0.78 11.81 -6.32
C LYS A 65 2.24 11.45 -6.07
N VAL A 66 3.03 11.34 -7.14
CA VAL A 66 4.46 11.00 -7.07
C VAL A 66 5.32 12.14 -7.60
N SER A 67 6.57 12.19 -7.13
CA SER A 67 7.64 13.02 -7.68
C SER A 67 8.71 12.11 -8.25
N ILE A 68 9.29 12.49 -9.39
CA ILE A 68 10.29 11.69 -10.10
C ILE A 68 11.60 12.48 -10.15
N SER A 69 12.72 11.80 -9.93
CA SER A 69 14.08 12.34 -10.06
C SER A 69 14.99 11.35 -10.79
N LYS A 70 16.16 11.82 -11.23
CA LYS A 70 17.25 10.90 -11.63
C LYS A 70 17.78 10.20 -10.38
N PRO A 71 18.10 8.90 -10.45
CA PRO A 71 18.65 8.18 -9.30
C PRO A 71 20.04 8.67 -8.95
N ASN A 72 20.35 8.72 -7.65
CA ASN A 72 21.69 8.95 -7.13
C ASN A 72 22.57 7.70 -7.32
N PRO A 73 23.91 7.83 -7.24
CA PRO A 73 24.83 6.69 -7.42
C PRO A 73 24.62 5.52 -6.44
N ASP A 74 24.00 5.78 -5.29
CA ASP A 74 23.72 4.80 -4.23
C ASP A 74 22.29 4.21 -4.30
N GLU A 75 21.43 4.71 -5.20
CA GLU A 75 20.09 4.18 -5.42
C GLU A 75 20.12 3.05 -6.47
N LYS A 76 19.79 1.84 -6.05
CA LYS A 76 19.78 0.65 -6.91
C LYS A 76 18.38 0.32 -7.40
N TYR A 77 18.31 -0.38 -8.54
CA TYR A 77 17.03 -0.89 -9.03
C TYR A 77 16.37 -1.82 -7.99
N GLY A 78 15.09 -1.58 -7.72
CA GLY A 78 14.32 -2.36 -6.75
C GLY A 78 14.55 -1.97 -5.29
N ASP A 79 15.38 -0.97 -4.99
CA ASP A 79 15.45 -0.40 -3.64
C ASP A 79 14.12 0.24 -3.27
N VAL A 80 13.64 -0.06 -2.07
CA VAL A 80 12.44 0.54 -1.50
C VAL A 80 12.77 1.10 -0.13
N PHE A 81 12.33 2.33 0.13
CA PHE A 81 12.44 2.97 1.42
C PHE A 81 11.06 3.46 1.87
N VAL A 82 10.73 3.20 3.13
CA VAL A 82 9.43 3.57 3.72
C VAL A 82 9.66 4.23 5.06
N ASP A 83 8.95 5.33 5.29
CA ASP A 83 8.86 6.02 6.58
C ASP A 83 7.42 5.93 7.09
N THR A 84 7.23 5.07 8.09
CA THR A 84 5.91 4.79 8.68
C THR A 84 5.36 5.98 9.49
N ASN A 85 6.24 6.83 10.03
CA ASN A 85 5.82 8.05 10.72
C ASN A 85 5.19 9.04 9.72
N LYS A 86 5.84 9.25 8.57
CA LYS A 86 5.29 10.08 7.48
C LYS A 86 3.98 9.51 6.92
N SER A 87 3.91 8.19 6.75
CA SER A 87 2.68 7.51 6.33
C SER A 87 1.53 7.79 7.31
N PHE A 88 1.78 7.68 8.62
CA PHE A 88 0.76 7.91 9.64
C PHE A 88 0.37 9.38 9.80
N GLU A 89 1.32 10.31 9.66
CA GLU A 89 1.04 11.75 9.60
C GLU A 89 0.14 12.08 8.41
N HIS A 90 0.45 11.54 7.23
CA HIS A 90 -0.37 11.70 6.03
C HIS A 90 -1.78 11.15 6.23
N PHE A 91 -1.91 9.94 6.80
CA PHE A 91 -3.20 9.32 7.12
C PHE A 91 -4.06 10.22 8.02
N LYS A 92 -3.49 10.80 9.08
CA LYS A 92 -4.21 11.72 9.97
C LYS A 92 -4.70 12.96 9.22
N LYS A 93 -3.84 13.53 8.40
CA LYS A 93 -4.16 14.69 7.55
C LYS A 93 -5.27 14.37 6.56
N TRP A 94 -5.19 13.22 5.89
CA TRP A 94 -6.21 12.71 4.98
C TRP A 94 -7.55 12.53 5.69
N ASN A 95 -7.59 11.94 6.88
CA ASN A 95 -8.82 11.80 7.65
C ASN A 95 -9.43 13.15 8.05
N GLY A 96 -8.60 14.15 8.39
CA GLY A 96 -9.07 15.52 8.61
C GLY A 96 -9.76 16.08 7.37
N TYR A 97 -9.11 15.98 6.22
CA TYR A 97 -9.67 16.40 4.93
C TYR A 97 -10.95 15.67 4.54
N ALA A 98 -10.99 14.36 4.78
CA ALA A 98 -12.14 13.53 4.51
C ALA A 98 -13.32 13.96 5.40
N LYS A 99 -13.09 14.14 6.70
CA LYS A 99 -14.09 14.60 7.66
C LYS A 99 -14.61 16.01 7.37
N GLU A 100 -13.74 16.93 6.97
CA GLU A 100 -14.13 18.31 6.64
C GLU A 100 -14.96 18.41 5.37
N ARG A 101 -14.74 17.52 4.39
CA ARG A 101 -15.43 17.53 3.10
C ARG A 101 -16.65 16.62 3.05
N GLU A 102 -16.70 15.59 3.89
CA GLU A 102 -17.83 14.67 3.95
C GLU A 102 -18.95 15.29 4.80
N THR A 103 -20.13 15.44 4.19
CA THR A 103 -21.36 15.76 4.93
C THR A 103 -22.18 14.49 5.00
N HIS A 104 -22.43 14.00 6.21
CA HIS A 104 -23.30 12.87 6.46
C HIS A 104 -24.76 13.34 6.50
N PRO A 105 -25.56 13.14 5.43
CA PRO A 105 -26.96 13.53 5.47
C PRO A 105 -27.70 12.70 6.52
N ASP A 106 -28.72 13.31 7.15
CA ASP A 106 -29.66 12.63 8.06
C ASP A 106 -29.02 11.94 9.28
N GLY A 107 -27.85 12.42 9.73
CA GLY A 107 -27.13 11.83 10.87
C GLY A 107 -26.57 10.43 10.58
N LEU A 108 -26.45 10.04 9.31
CA LEU A 108 -25.98 8.73 8.90
C LEU A 108 -24.46 8.65 8.94
N ARG A 109 -23.90 7.80 9.79
CA ARG A 109 -22.47 7.43 9.78
C ARG A 109 -21.98 7.00 8.39
N ARG A 110 -22.82 6.34 7.58
CA ARG A 110 -22.56 5.92 6.19
C ARG A 110 -23.87 5.81 5.39
N PRO A 111 -23.83 5.88 4.04
CA PRO A 111 -25.03 5.72 3.22
C PRO A 111 -25.66 4.33 3.29
N LEU A 112 -27.00 4.27 3.31
CA LEU A 112 -27.78 3.03 3.38
C LEU A 112 -27.73 2.20 2.09
N TRP A 113 -27.54 2.86 0.93
CA TRP A 113 -27.47 2.20 -0.38
C TRP A 113 -26.14 1.48 -0.62
N MET A 114 -25.12 1.73 0.20
CA MET A 114 -23.80 1.13 0.03
C MET A 114 -23.81 -0.31 0.55
N GLY A 115 -23.84 -1.27 -0.39
CA GLY A 115 -23.77 -2.70 -0.10
C GLY A 115 -22.44 -3.12 0.52
N ARG A 116 -22.51 -4.03 1.48
CA ARG A 116 -21.33 -4.53 2.20
C ARG A 116 -21.56 -5.92 2.81
N PRO A 117 -20.53 -6.76 2.93
CA PRO A 117 -20.61 -7.99 3.72
C PRO A 117 -21.02 -7.66 5.16
N LEU A 118 -21.92 -8.47 5.72
CA LEU A 118 -22.40 -8.30 7.10
C LEU A 118 -22.96 -6.89 7.37
N THR A 119 -23.85 -6.41 6.50
CA THR A 119 -24.48 -5.09 6.65
C THR A 119 -25.15 -4.94 8.03
N PRO A 120 -24.83 -3.89 8.80
CA PRO A 120 -25.43 -3.67 10.12
C PRO A 120 -26.96 -3.54 10.08
N GLN A 121 -27.63 -3.69 11.22
CA GLN A 121 -29.03 -3.29 11.34
C GLN A 121 -29.15 -1.76 11.18
N LYS A 122 -30.24 -1.28 10.57
CA LYS A 122 -30.47 0.16 10.27
C LYS A 122 -30.22 1.08 11.48
N LYS A 123 -30.59 0.68 12.69
CA LYS A 123 -30.37 1.46 13.92
C LYS A 123 -28.89 1.78 14.21
N ASN A 124 -27.96 0.99 13.68
CA ASN A 124 -26.51 1.17 13.88
C ASN A 124 -25.87 2.08 12.82
N PHE A 125 -26.65 2.65 11.89
CA PHE A 125 -26.15 3.57 10.87
C PHE A 125 -26.13 5.03 11.32
N TYR A 126 -26.75 5.38 12.44
CA TYR A 126 -26.85 6.77 12.89
C TYR A 126 -25.74 7.09 13.90
N VAL A 127 -25.22 8.32 13.82
CA VAL A 127 -24.38 8.92 14.87
C VAL A 127 -25.30 9.76 15.77
N GLU A 128 -25.12 9.67 17.09
CA GLU A 128 -25.84 10.50 18.08
C GLU A 128 -25.72 12.00 17.79
#